data_AF-A0AAN0YGA4-F1
#
_entry.id   AF-A0AAN0YGA4-F1
#
_cell.length_a   1.000
_cell.length_b   1.000
_cell.length_c   1.000
_cell.angle_alpha   90.00
_cell.angle_beta   90.00
_cell.angle_gamma   90.00
#
_symmetry.space_group_name_H-M   'P 1'
#
loop_
_entity.id
_entity.type
_entity.pdbx_description
1 polymer ?
#
loop_
_entity_poly.entity_id
_entity_poly.type
_entity_poly.pdbx_seq_one_letter_code
_entity_poly.pdbx_strand_id
1 'polypeptide(L)'
;MFAFRDFLTFSTSGLVVLSGGGVAIAQTTPPQIATPEPPVGQAPQAPLPPLATPGVDPLDTAAFLPSLGGLSQPTTLAALPLPAADLDLTPTAHLGTIQAPAPLLAQGDATETPSTTGVDVTLPTAETNPTIPLVQPLPPDRVINEDLNQLLEPIENPAVTVPQEATAVTTDNVVDLTLEETIRLALERNETLQEARLNYDRSEEFVQEAIAAEYPNLSNQFDITRTDSANGELQARNLGRDNNATTAINGRLEVSYDIYTGGRRSAQIEAAQTQLQIAELDIERLTEETRLAAAVNYYNLQSADAQVVIEQSSVFDATQSLRDATLLEQAGLGTKFDVLRAEVELASAQQRLTRAEATQRTARRQLAQLLSLAPTIDPRTADEINLAGRWEISLEETIVLALQNRQELRQQLLQREIDGYQERIALAAVRPLVSVFANYDVLEVFDDSLGPADGLTVGARMRWNFFDGGAAAARANQEQVDQAIAENRFANQRNQIRLAVETAYYDFEASEQNITTAAAAVTLAEESLRLARLRFNAGVGTQTDVISAQTGLNTARGNYLQAVTDYNRAFAQLKREVGLGDAVIAPAAP
;
A
#
# COMPACT_ATOMS: atom_id res chain seq x y z
N MET A 1 35.85 28.50 -30.75
CA MET A 1 37.26 29.00 -30.80
C MET A 1 37.83 28.75 -29.42
N PHE A 2 39.02 28.15 -29.32
CA PHE A 2 39.39 27.23 -28.22
C PHE A 2 38.48 25.99 -28.17
N ALA A 3 38.94 24.80 -27.74
CA ALA A 3 40.30 24.27 -27.87
C ALA A 3 40.25 22.73 -27.88
N PHE A 4 40.73 22.09 -28.94
CA PHE A 4 41.05 20.66 -28.99
C PHE A 4 42.34 20.50 -29.78
N ARG A 5 43.31 19.78 -29.22
CA ARG A 5 44.62 19.57 -29.85
C ARG A 5 45.29 18.32 -29.29
N ASP A 6 46.02 17.62 -30.17
CA ASP A 6 47.02 16.58 -29.88
C ASP A 6 46.56 15.36 -29.05
N PHE A 7 45.91 14.40 -29.72
CA PHE A 7 46.20 12.98 -29.49
C PHE A 7 45.83 12.11 -30.71
N LEU A 8 46.84 11.70 -31.50
CA LEU A 8 46.87 10.49 -32.36
C LEU A 8 48.17 10.46 -33.18
N THR A 9 49.22 9.84 -32.64
CA THR A 9 50.44 9.49 -33.42
C THR A 9 50.40 8.01 -33.77
N PHE A 10 50.31 7.68 -35.06
CA PHE A 10 50.46 6.32 -35.55
C PHE A 10 51.88 5.80 -35.30
N SER A 11 52.00 4.51 -34.96
CA SER A 11 53.28 3.78 -34.90
C SER A 11 53.13 2.41 -35.57
N THR A 12 53.91 2.17 -36.62
CA THR A 12 53.87 0.95 -37.43
C THR A 12 54.99 -0.03 -37.04
N SER A 13 54.61 -1.21 -36.54
CA SER A 13 55.37 -2.49 -36.47
C SER A 13 54.55 -3.50 -35.67
N GLY A 14 54.57 -4.81 -35.92
CA GLY A 14 55.24 -5.59 -36.98
C GLY A 14 54.72 -7.05 -36.95
N LEU A 15 54.88 -7.79 -38.04
CA LEU A 15 54.24 -9.11 -38.24
C LEU A 15 55.03 -10.27 -37.62
N VAL A 16 54.37 -11.13 -36.83
CA VAL A 16 54.85 -12.48 -36.45
C VAL A 16 53.66 -13.46 -36.46
N VAL A 17 53.90 -14.68 -36.96
CA VAL A 17 52.89 -15.74 -37.11
C VAL A 17 52.98 -16.75 -35.96
N LEU A 18 51.83 -17.20 -35.45
CA LEU A 18 51.70 -18.54 -34.85
C LEU A 18 50.41 -19.21 -35.34
N SER A 19 50.40 -20.55 -35.30
CA SER A 19 49.38 -21.40 -35.91
C SER A 19 49.06 -22.59 -35.00
N GLY A 20 47.79 -23.01 -34.99
CA GLY A 20 47.38 -24.37 -34.59
C GLY A 20 46.58 -24.48 -33.29
N GLY A 21 45.61 -25.40 -33.30
CA GLY A 21 44.87 -25.85 -32.11
C GLY A 21 43.62 -25.03 -31.80
N GLY A 22 42.44 -25.60 -32.05
CA GLY A 22 41.15 -25.01 -31.68
C GLY A 22 40.40 -25.84 -30.63
N VAL A 23 39.41 -25.21 -29.99
CA VAL A 23 38.39 -25.87 -29.15
C VAL A 23 37.03 -25.32 -29.58
N ALA A 24 36.05 -26.20 -29.77
CA ALA A 24 34.68 -25.79 -30.08
C ALA A 24 33.91 -25.49 -28.79
N ILE A 25 33.11 -24.42 -28.80
CA ILE A 25 32.13 -24.10 -27.75
C ILE A 25 30.80 -23.80 -28.44
N ALA A 26 29.71 -24.38 -27.95
CA ALA A 26 28.41 -24.32 -28.61
C ALA A 26 27.68 -23.00 -28.36
N GLN A 27 26.91 -22.54 -29.35
CA GLN A 27 25.91 -21.49 -29.15
C GLN A 27 24.64 -22.10 -28.53
N THR A 28 24.14 -21.50 -27.45
CA THR A 28 22.87 -21.87 -26.80
C THR A 28 21.73 -20.99 -27.30
N THR A 29 20.80 -21.58 -28.04
CA THR A 29 19.58 -20.90 -28.51
C THR A 29 18.54 -20.80 -27.39
N PRO A 30 17.84 -19.66 -27.21
CA PRO A 30 16.70 -19.58 -26.28
C PRO A 30 15.49 -20.40 -26.78
N PRO A 31 14.63 -20.92 -25.89
CA PRO A 31 13.57 -21.86 -26.24
C PRO A 31 12.37 -21.18 -26.91
N GLN A 32 11.74 -21.89 -27.86
CA GLN A 32 10.41 -21.55 -28.39
C GLN A 32 9.32 -22.17 -27.52
N ILE A 33 8.23 -21.43 -27.28
CA ILE A 33 7.03 -21.94 -26.61
C ILE A 33 6.17 -22.67 -27.66
N ALA A 34 5.82 -23.93 -27.41
CA ALA A 34 4.95 -24.73 -28.26
C ALA A 34 3.54 -24.86 -27.65
N THR A 35 2.50 -24.61 -28.45
CA THR A 35 1.10 -24.91 -28.13
C THR A 35 0.75 -26.37 -28.49
N PRO A 36 -0.13 -27.04 -27.74
CA PRO A 36 -0.36 -28.49 -27.87
C PRO A 36 -1.34 -28.86 -29.01
N GLU A 37 -1.15 -30.09 -29.53
CA GLU A 37 -1.95 -30.71 -30.59
C GLU A 37 -3.11 -31.58 -30.02
N PRO A 38 -4.32 -31.57 -30.62
CA PRO A 38 -5.42 -32.47 -30.25
C PRO A 38 -5.42 -33.80 -31.05
N PRO A 39 -5.85 -34.94 -30.46
CA PRO A 39 -5.74 -36.25 -31.08
C PRO A 39 -6.81 -36.55 -32.17
N VAL A 40 -6.46 -37.41 -33.13
CA VAL A 40 -7.28 -37.81 -34.29
C VAL A 40 -8.13 -39.06 -34.01
N GLY A 41 -9.39 -39.08 -34.48
CA GLY A 41 -10.35 -40.17 -34.19
C GLY A 41 -11.50 -40.40 -35.19
N GLN A 42 -11.18 -40.84 -36.41
CA GLN A 42 -12.10 -41.49 -37.39
C GLN A 42 -13.18 -40.63 -38.09
N ALA A 43 -13.80 -41.21 -39.12
CA ALA A 43 -14.64 -40.60 -40.17
C ALA A 43 -15.83 -41.56 -40.50
N PRO A 44 -16.63 -41.47 -41.61
CA PRO A 44 -16.67 -40.49 -42.73
C PRO A 44 -18.09 -40.07 -43.22
N GLN A 45 -18.18 -39.11 -44.17
CA GLN A 45 -18.85 -39.21 -45.50
C GLN A 45 -19.06 -37.83 -46.18
N ALA A 46 -19.33 -37.83 -47.50
CA ALA A 46 -19.55 -36.68 -48.41
C ALA A 46 -21.00 -36.74 -48.99
N PRO A 47 -21.55 -35.79 -49.81
CA PRO A 47 -20.89 -34.93 -50.81
C PRO A 47 -21.41 -33.46 -50.94
N LEU A 48 -20.95 -32.78 -52.02
CA LEU A 48 -21.22 -31.40 -52.50
C LEU A 48 -22.51 -31.30 -53.37
N PRO A 49 -22.93 -30.14 -53.95
CA PRO A 49 -22.89 -28.69 -53.61
C PRO A 49 -24.37 -28.14 -53.56
N PRO A 50 -24.89 -27.03 -54.20
CA PRO A 50 -24.36 -25.73 -54.70
C PRO A 50 -25.20 -24.43 -54.40
N LEU A 51 -24.60 -23.27 -54.73
CA LEU A 51 -25.15 -21.94 -55.18
C LEU A 51 -26.51 -21.35 -54.68
N ALA A 52 -26.48 -20.10 -54.15
CA ALA A 52 -27.25 -18.93 -54.64
C ALA A 52 -26.87 -17.58 -53.93
N THR A 53 -27.26 -16.44 -54.51
CA THR A 53 -27.07 -15.01 -54.09
C THR A 53 -28.35 -14.20 -54.44
N PRO A 54 -28.49 -12.85 -54.29
CA PRO A 54 -28.04 -11.83 -53.30
C PRO A 54 -29.25 -10.99 -52.74
N GLY A 55 -29.06 -9.79 -52.14
CA GLY A 55 -30.15 -8.80 -51.89
C GLY A 55 -29.75 -7.53 -51.09
N VAL A 56 -30.35 -6.35 -51.36
CA VAL A 56 -29.99 -5.01 -50.80
C VAL A 56 -31.20 -4.02 -50.78
N ASP A 57 -31.40 -3.29 -49.66
CA ASP A 57 -32.16 -2.01 -49.44
C ASP A 57 -33.63 -1.85 -49.95
N PRO A 58 -34.35 -0.69 -49.79
CA PRO A 58 -34.27 0.47 -48.85
C PRO A 58 -35.64 0.81 -48.16
N LEU A 59 -35.72 1.88 -47.32
CA LEU A 59 -36.76 2.95 -47.37
C LEU A 59 -36.56 4.11 -46.34
N ASP A 60 -37.44 5.13 -46.33
CA ASP A 60 -37.09 6.56 -46.11
C ASP A 60 -38.13 7.40 -45.28
N THR A 61 -37.74 8.63 -44.87
CA THR A 61 -38.53 9.84 -44.48
C THR A 61 -39.27 10.03 -43.12
N ALA A 62 -38.73 10.99 -42.33
CA ALA A 62 -39.34 12.28 -41.89
C ALA A 62 -40.33 12.46 -40.68
N ALA A 63 -39.83 13.23 -39.68
CA ALA A 63 -40.41 14.48 -39.09
C ALA A 63 -41.43 14.52 -37.91
N PHE A 64 -41.39 15.68 -37.21
CA PHE A 64 -42.27 16.26 -36.18
C PHE A 64 -42.13 15.88 -34.67
N LEU A 65 -42.29 16.92 -33.83
CA LEU A 65 -42.34 17.01 -32.36
C LEU A 65 -43.78 17.42 -31.91
N PRO A 66 -44.15 17.57 -30.61
CA PRO A 66 -43.45 17.28 -29.33
C PRO A 66 -44.28 16.49 -28.26
N SER A 67 -43.65 15.98 -27.19
CA SER A 67 -44.27 15.93 -25.84
C SER A 67 -43.29 15.74 -24.65
N LEU A 68 -43.43 16.64 -23.67
CA LEU A 68 -43.25 16.53 -22.20
C LEU A 68 -42.58 15.28 -21.58
N GLY A 69 -41.56 15.49 -20.72
CA GLY A 69 -41.06 14.43 -19.82
C GLY A 69 -39.83 14.74 -18.93
N GLY A 70 -40.00 15.56 -17.89
CA GLY A 70 -39.18 15.61 -16.65
C GLY A 70 -37.63 15.47 -16.70
N LEU A 71 -36.91 16.58 -16.54
CA LEU A 71 -35.52 16.60 -16.06
C LEU A 71 -35.47 16.93 -14.56
N SER A 72 -34.45 16.43 -13.84
CA SER A 72 -34.14 16.83 -12.47
C SER A 72 -32.63 16.95 -12.23
N GLN A 73 -32.21 18.09 -11.67
CA GLN A 73 -30.91 18.42 -11.07
C GLN A 73 -31.15 19.61 -10.09
N PRO A 74 -30.30 19.88 -9.09
CA PRO A 74 -30.65 20.68 -7.91
C PRO A 74 -30.15 22.14 -7.95
N THR A 75 -30.60 22.95 -6.98
CA THR A 75 -30.16 24.35 -6.77
C THR A 75 -29.90 24.63 -5.29
N THR A 76 -28.92 25.49 -4.99
CA THR A 76 -28.43 25.82 -3.63
C THR A 76 -28.77 27.27 -3.21
N LEU A 77 -28.84 27.50 -1.88
CA LEU A 77 -28.67 28.77 -1.12
C LEU A 77 -29.42 30.07 -1.54
N ALA A 78 -30.17 30.68 -0.60
CA ALA A 78 -29.81 31.98 0.04
C ALA A 78 -30.90 32.59 0.98
N ALA A 79 -30.44 33.42 1.92
CA ALA A 79 -31.11 34.37 2.85
C ALA A 79 -32.13 35.36 2.19
N LEU A 80 -33.02 36.13 2.85
CA LEU A 80 -33.43 36.56 4.24
C LEU A 80 -34.84 37.28 4.10
N PRO A 81 -35.55 37.92 5.09
CA PRO A 81 -35.38 38.08 6.54
C PRO A 81 -36.65 37.76 7.41
N LEU A 82 -36.62 38.14 8.72
CA LEU A 82 -37.67 37.98 9.76
C LEU A 82 -38.84 39.00 9.68
N PRO A 83 -39.98 38.72 10.35
CA PRO A 83 -40.24 39.36 11.66
C PRO A 83 -40.69 38.37 12.78
N ALA A 84 -40.87 38.87 14.01
CA ALA A 84 -40.96 38.08 15.24
C ALA A 84 -42.37 37.78 15.78
N ALA A 85 -42.47 36.76 16.64
CA ALA A 85 -43.55 36.51 17.60
C ALA A 85 -42.99 35.74 18.82
N ASP A 86 -43.47 36.04 20.03
CA ASP A 86 -42.93 35.48 21.28
C ASP A 86 -43.41 34.05 21.56
N LEU A 87 -42.49 33.17 22.01
CA LEU A 87 -42.81 31.97 22.81
C LEU A 87 -41.72 31.72 23.85
N ASP A 88 -42.15 31.61 25.11
CA ASP A 88 -41.32 31.29 26.28
C ASP A 88 -41.26 29.77 26.52
N LEU A 89 -40.15 29.26 27.06
CA LEU A 89 -39.90 27.83 27.25
C LEU A 89 -39.23 27.51 28.59
N THR A 90 -40.02 26.92 29.50
CA THR A 90 -39.54 26.34 30.77
C THR A 90 -40.03 24.88 30.93
N PRO A 91 -39.16 23.89 31.19
CA PRO A 91 -39.57 22.52 31.47
C PRO A 91 -39.75 22.27 32.98
N THR A 92 -40.95 21.88 33.40
CA THR A 92 -41.29 21.64 34.82
C THR A 92 -41.23 20.16 35.17
N ALA A 93 -40.56 19.81 36.28
CA ALA A 93 -40.49 18.45 36.80
C ALA A 93 -41.72 18.04 37.63
N HIS A 94 -42.01 16.74 37.71
CA HIS A 94 -42.99 16.17 38.64
C HIS A 94 -42.38 15.01 39.45
N LEU A 95 -42.59 15.06 40.77
CA LEU A 95 -42.16 14.05 41.75
C LEU A 95 -43.36 13.17 42.17
N GLY A 96 -43.09 11.92 42.57
CA GLY A 96 -44.10 11.01 43.12
C GLY A 96 -43.48 9.89 43.96
N THR A 97 -43.56 10.02 45.28
CA THR A 97 -43.09 9.02 46.26
C THR A 97 -44.22 8.07 46.68
N ILE A 98 -43.92 6.78 46.88
CA ILE A 98 -44.85 5.79 47.46
C ILE A 98 -44.18 5.09 48.66
N GLN A 99 -44.97 4.81 49.69
CA GLN A 99 -44.55 4.18 50.96
C GLN A 99 -45.36 2.89 51.23
N ALA A 100 -44.81 1.99 52.04
CA ALA A 100 -45.26 0.61 52.23
C ALA A 100 -46.60 0.43 52.99
N PRO A 101 -47.20 -0.77 52.88
CA PRO A 101 -47.99 -1.36 53.96
C PRO A 101 -47.63 -2.83 54.29
N ALA A 102 -47.90 -3.23 55.54
CA ALA A 102 -48.01 -4.60 56.06
C ALA A 102 -48.75 -4.55 57.42
N PRO A 103 -49.26 -5.65 58.02
CA PRO A 103 -49.49 -7.03 57.53
C PRO A 103 -50.99 -7.44 57.67
N LEU A 104 -51.33 -8.74 57.72
CA LEU A 104 -52.00 -9.42 58.88
C LEU A 104 -52.93 -10.64 58.57
N LEU A 105 -52.56 -11.82 59.13
CA LEU A 105 -53.35 -13.01 59.56
C LEU A 105 -54.23 -13.88 58.62
N ALA A 106 -54.49 -15.10 59.13
CA ALA A 106 -54.99 -16.29 58.43
C ALA A 106 -56.39 -16.81 58.88
N GLN A 107 -57.01 -17.63 58.02
CA GLN A 107 -58.04 -18.68 58.22
C GLN A 107 -58.39 -19.26 56.82
N GLY A 108 -58.96 -20.46 56.61
CA GLY A 108 -59.38 -21.58 57.47
C GLY A 108 -60.00 -22.71 56.60
N ASP A 109 -60.11 -23.95 57.11
CA ASP A 109 -60.41 -25.20 56.36
C ASP A 109 -61.71 -25.29 55.54
N ALA A 110 -61.71 -26.17 54.51
CA ALA A 110 -62.91 -26.89 54.00
C ALA A 110 -62.60 -28.17 53.15
N THR A 111 -62.53 -29.33 53.82
CA THR A 111 -63.02 -30.69 53.40
C THR A 111 -62.71 -31.35 52.02
N GLU A 112 -61.98 -32.47 52.09
CA GLU A 112 -62.32 -33.84 51.58
C GLU A 112 -62.34 -34.23 50.07
N THR A 113 -61.27 -34.92 49.63
CA THR A 113 -61.16 -36.35 49.14
C THR A 113 -62.28 -37.05 48.33
N PRO A 114 -62.03 -38.14 47.53
CA PRO A 114 -60.81 -38.99 47.43
C PRO A 114 -60.37 -39.42 45.98
N SER A 115 -59.42 -40.37 45.93
CA SER A 115 -59.25 -41.48 44.94
C SER A 115 -58.33 -41.33 43.70
N THR A 116 -57.10 -41.84 43.89
CA THR A 116 -56.37 -42.78 43.00
C THR A 116 -56.32 -42.56 41.47
N THR A 117 -55.12 -42.26 40.97
CA THR A 117 -54.38 -43.16 40.04
C THR A 117 -52.88 -42.99 40.31
N GLY A 118 -52.11 -44.08 40.28
CA GLY A 118 -50.65 -44.01 40.46
C GLY A 118 -49.96 -43.55 39.19
N VAL A 119 -49.17 -42.48 39.28
CA VAL A 119 -48.12 -42.15 38.31
C VAL A 119 -46.81 -42.11 39.07
N ASP A 120 -45.90 -43.01 38.72
CA ASP A 120 -44.57 -43.08 39.32
C ASP A 120 -43.70 -41.96 38.72
N VAL A 121 -43.75 -40.79 39.35
CA VAL A 121 -42.93 -39.63 38.94
C VAL A 121 -41.49 -39.90 39.37
N THR A 122 -40.81 -40.68 38.55
CA THR A 122 -39.36 -40.80 38.55
C THR A 122 -38.76 -39.40 38.47
N LEU A 123 -38.05 -39.00 39.53
CA LEU A 123 -37.12 -37.88 39.47
C LEU A 123 -36.16 -38.15 38.29
N PRO A 124 -35.91 -37.18 37.40
CA PRO A 124 -34.93 -37.36 36.34
C PRO A 124 -33.58 -37.65 37.00
N THR A 125 -33.10 -38.87 36.81
CA THR A 125 -31.73 -39.26 37.18
C THR A 125 -30.77 -38.33 36.47
N ALA A 126 -29.59 -38.07 37.04
CA ALA A 126 -28.59 -37.17 36.46
C ALA A 126 -27.97 -37.76 35.18
N GLU A 127 -28.71 -37.74 34.07
CA GLU A 127 -28.26 -38.16 32.75
C GLU A 127 -27.21 -37.18 32.21
N THR A 128 -25.95 -37.61 32.30
CA THR A 128 -24.87 -37.20 31.40
C THR A 128 -24.81 -35.70 31.10
N ASN A 129 -24.48 -34.88 32.10
CA ASN A 129 -23.75 -33.64 31.81
C ASN A 129 -22.51 -34.05 31.00
N PRO A 130 -22.35 -33.62 29.74
CA PRO A 130 -21.31 -34.15 28.86
C PRO A 130 -19.95 -33.92 29.51
N THR A 131 -19.21 -35.01 29.73
CA THR A 131 -17.88 -34.93 30.32
C THR A 131 -17.00 -34.11 29.39
N ILE A 132 -16.70 -32.87 29.79
CA ILE A 132 -15.78 -31.99 29.06
C ILE A 132 -14.51 -32.82 28.86
N PRO A 133 -14.09 -33.10 27.61
CA PRO A 133 -12.97 -33.99 27.38
C PRO A 133 -11.76 -33.37 28.07
N LEU A 134 -11.12 -34.15 28.94
CA LEU A 134 -9.94 -33.70 29.67
C LEU A 134 -8.78 -33.61 28.69
N VAL A 135 -8.71 -32.49 27.98
CA VAL A 135 -7.67 -32.21 26.97
C VAL A 135 -6.33 -32.35 27.69
N GLN A 136 -5.55 -33.36 27.29
CA GLN A 136 -4.20 -33.50 27.81
C GLN A 136 -3.44 -32.21 27.48
N PRO A 137 -2.74 -31.60 28.46
CA PRO A 137 -1.96 -30.41 28.17
C PRO A 137 -0.99 -30.74 27.03
N LEU A 138 -0.97 -29.88 26.01
CA LEU A 138 -0.05 -30.03 24.89
C LEU A 138 1.39 -30.12 25.43
N PRO A 139 2.27 -30.93 24.83
CA PRO A 139 3.66 -31.04 25.26
C PRO A 139 4.27 -29.62 25.28
N PRO A 140 4.99 -29.24 26.36
CA PRO A 140 5.38 -27.85 26.59
C PRO A 140 6.37 -27.34 25.55
N ASP A 141 7.21 -28.23 25.02
CA ASP A 141 8.31 -27.88 24.14
C ASP A 141 7.92 -28.06 22.66
N ARG A 142 8.08 -26.98 21.87
CA ARG A 142 8.06 -27.07 20.40
C ARG A 142 9.40 -27.64 19.93
N VAL A 143 9.42 -28.92 19.61
CA VAL A 143 10.59 -29.58 19.01
C VAL A 143 10.82 -29.03 17.59
N ILE A 144 12.07 -28.67 17.26
CA ILE A 144 12.46 -28.36 15.88
C ILE A 144 12.36 -29.67 15.09
N ASN A 145 11.48 -29.71 14.08
CA ASN A 145 11.32 -30.90 13.26
C ASN A 145 12.43 -30.98 12.21
N GLU A 146 13.47 -31.78 12.48
CA GLU A 146 14.62 -31.98 11.59
C GLU A 146 14.23 -32.51 10.20
N ASP A 147 13.10 -33.24 10.07
CA ASP A 147 12.59 -33.71 8.78
C ASP A 147 12.08 -32.56 7.88
N LEU A 148 11.80 -31.36 8.40
CA LEU A 148 11.43 -30.21 7.57
C LEU A 148 12.54 -29.80 6.60
N ASN A 149 13.80 -30.05 6.96
CA ASN A 149 14.95 -29.76 6.09
C ASN A 149 14.94 -30.62 4.81
N GLN A 150 14.17 -31.71 4.77
CA GLN A 150 13.96 -32.55 3.58
C GLN A 150 12.83 -32.04 2.66
N LEU A 151 12.08 -31.02 3.11
CA LEU A 151 10.98 -30.37 2.38
C LEU A 151 11.33 -28.95 1.91
N LEU A 152 12.53 -28.47 2.20
CA LEU A 152 13.04 -27.18 1.74
C LEU A 152 13.75 -27.35 0.39
N GLU A 153 13.03 -27.10 -0.71
CA GLU A 153 13.67 -26.90 -2.03
C GLU A 153 14.33 -25.51 -2.06
N PRO A 154 15.66 -25.39 -2.25
CA PRO A 154 16.32 -24.09 -2.28
C PRO A 154 15.91 -23.28 -3.51
N ILE A 155 15.53 -22.01 -3.32
CA ILE A 155 15.39 -21.07 -4.42
C ILE A 155 16.80 -20.72 -4.91
N GLU A 156 17.23 -21.31 -6.03
CA GLU A 156 18.52 -21.03 -6.67
C GLU A 156 18.53 -19.64 -7.35
N ASN A 157 18.51 -18.59 -6.55
CA ASN A 157 18.75 -17.22 -6.99
C ASN A 157 19.88 -16.58 -6.15
N PRO A 158 21.07 -16.31 -6.72
CA PRO A 158 22.20 -15.74 -5.97
C PRO A 158 21.95 -14.30 -5.49
N ALA A 159 20.86 -13.64 -5.91
CA ALA A 159 20.45 -12.34 -5.42
C ALA A 159 19.44 -12.38 -4.25
N VAL A 160 18.92 -13.55 -3.86
CA VAL A 160 17.87 -13.66 -2.81
C VAL A 160 18.19 -14.81 -1.85
N THR A 161 18.90 -14.50 -0.76
CA THR A 161 19.25 -15.48 0.28
C THR A 161 18.08 -15.76 1.23
N VAL A 162 17.23 -16.73 0.88
CA VAL A 162 16.21 -17.28 1.78
C VAL A 162 16.90 -18.10 2.89
N PRO A 163 16.52 -17.96 4.18
CA PRO A 163 17.10 -18.76 5.26
C PRO A 163 16.80 -20.26 5.09
N GLN A 164 17.85 -21.09 5.11
CA GLN A 164 17.77 -22.54 4.90
C GLN A 164 17.72 -23.36 6.22
N GLU A 165 17.86 -22.70 7.38
CA GLU A 165 17.80 -23.33 8.70
C GLU A 165 16.82 -22.60 9.61
N ALA A 166 16.09 -23.33 10.45
CA ALA A 166 15.15 -22.74 11.42
C ALA A 166 15.84 -21.77 12.40
N THR A 167 17.10 -22.05 12.76
CA THR A 167 17.93 -21.22 13.65
C THR A 167 18.19 -19.81 13.11
N ALA A 168 18.20 -19.64 11.77
CA ALA A 168 18.40 -18.34 11.13
C ALA A 168 17.19 -17.38 11.30
N VAL A 169 16.10 -17.86 11.90
CA VAL A 169 14.86 -17.09 12.17
C VAL A 169 14.60 -16.96 13.69
N THR A 170 15.54 -17.39 14.54
CA THR A 170 15.41 -17.31 16.01
C THR A 170 15.65 -15.89 16.52
N THR A 171 14.73 -15.38 17.36
CA THR A 171 14.67 -13.98 17.81
C THR A 171 15.37 -13.76 19.16
N ASP A 172 16.71 -13.87 19.18
CA ASP A 172 17.50 -13.76 20.42
C ASP A 172 18.03 -12.34 20.69
N ASN A 173 18.14 -11.48 19.67
CA ASN A 173 18.75 -10.16 19.78
C ASN A 173 17.70 -9.08 20.13
N VAL A 174 17.46 -8.85 21.42
CA VAL A 174 16.58 -7.78 21.89
C VAL A 174 17.20 -6.40 21.61
N VAL A 175 16.38 -5.47 21.10
CA VAL A 175 16.74 -4.05 20.94
C VAL A 175 15.58 -3.19 21.45
N ASP A 176 15.83 -2.42 22.51
CA ASP A 176 14.88 -1.40 22.96
C ASP A 176 15.01 -0.15 22.06
N LEU A 177 13.88 0.42 21.63
CA LEU A 177 13.79 1.53 20.69
C LEU A 177 12.89 2.64 21.23
N THR A 178 13.27 3.89 21.03
CA THR A 178 12.37 5.06 21.22
C THR A 178 11.51 5.31 19.97
N LEU A 179 10.48 6.16 20.10
CA LEU A 179 9.66 6.62 18.97
C LEU A 179 10.50 7.38 17.93
N GLU A 180 11.42 8.24 18.36
CA GLU A 180 12.28 9.02 17.48
C GLU A 180 13.24 8.12 16.69
N GLU A 181 13.87 7.15 17.34
CA GLU A 181 14.71 6.15 16.68
C GLU A 181 13.91 5.24 15.74
N THR A 182 12.67 4.90 16.12
CA THR A 182 11.76 4.13 15.27
C THR A 182 11.43 4.88 13.98
N ILE A 183 11.07 6.17 14.07
CA ILE A 183 10.85 7.01 12.88
C ILE A 183 12.13 7.15 12.06
N ARG A 184 13.27 7.44 12.71
CA ARG A 184 14.57 7.59 12.03
C ARG A 184 14.98 6.32 11.27
N LEU A 185 14.85 5.15 11.89
CA LEU A 185 15.18 3.86 11.26
C LEU A 185 14.21 3.53 10.12
N ALA A 186 12.93 3.88 10.23
CA ALA A 186 11.97 3.73 9.13
C ALA A 186 12.38 4.60 7.92
N LEU A 187 12.71 5.87 8.15
CA LEU A 187 13.14 6.80 7.08
C LEU A 187 14.51 6.47 6.46
N GLU A 188 15.35 5.72 7.18
CA GLU A 188 16.65 5.20 6.72
C GLU A 188 16.50 3.90 5.90
N ARG A 189 15.58 3.01 6.29
CA ARG A 189 15.58 1.60 5.85
C ARG A 189 14.34 1.10 5.13
N ASN A 190 13.23 1.82 5.17
CA ASN A 190 11.99 1.36 4.57
C ASN A 190 12.15 1.16 3.05
N GLU A 191 11.88 -0.06 2.58
CA GLU A 191 12.09 -0.48 1.20
C GLU A 191 11.26 0.34 0.20
N THR A 192 10.01 0.69 0.51
CA THR A 192 9.16 1.53 -0.35
C THR A 192 9.71 2.96 -0.50
N LEU A 193 10.30 3.52 0.55
CA LEU A 193 10.98 4.82 0.47
C LEU A 193 12.33 4.74 -0.26
N GLN A 194 12.98 3.57 -0.28
CA GLN A 194 14.17 3.33 -1.11
C GLN A 194 13.80 3.15 -2.60
N GLU A 195 12.71 2.44 -2.91
CA GLU A 195 12.14 2.36 -4.26
C GLU A 195 11.75 3.74 -4.80
N ALA A 196 11.20 4.62 -3.95
CA ALA A 196 10.88 6.00 -4.34
C ALA A 196 12.12 6.80 -4.75
N ARG A 197 13.23 6.66 -3.99
CA ARG A 197 14.53 7.27 -4.32
C ARG A 197 15.08 6.73 -5.65
N LEU A 198 15.07 5.42 -5.84
CA LEU A 198 15.50 4.80 -7.10
C LEU A 198 14.63 5.21 -8.30
N ASN A 199 13.33 5.50 -8.10
CA ASN A 199 12.46 6.05 -9.13
C ASN A 199 12.74 7.54 -9.42
N TYR A 200 13.20 8.32 -8.44
CA TYR A 200 13.73 9.68 -8.67
C TYR A 200 15.04 9.64 -9.45
N ASP A 201 16.01 8.81 -9.05
CA ASP A 201 17.30 8.63 -9.76
C ASP A 201 17.05 8.23 -11.23
N ARG A 202 16.11 7.30 -11.45
CA ARG A 202 15.64 6.90 -12.79
C ARG A 202 14.96 8.05 -13.55
N SER A 203 14.26 8.94 -12.87
CA SER A 203 13.64 10.13 -13.48
C SER A 203 14.68 11.20 -13.82
N GLU A 204 15.78 11.31 -13.06
CA GLU A 204 16.91 12.18 -13.41
C GLU A 204 17.59 11.67 -14.69
N GLU A 205 17.88 10.37 -14.79
CA GLU A 205 18.43 9.78 -16.02
C GLU A 205 17.47 9.90 -17.22
N PHE A 206 16.15 9.88 -17.00
CA PHE A 206 15.17 10.17 -18.06
C PHE A 206 15.19 11.65 -18.51
N VAL A 207 15.48 12.59 -17.60
CA VAL A 207 15.77 13.98 -17.96
C VAL A 207 17.08 14.07 -18.77
N GLN A 208 18.12 13.30 -18.42
CA GLN A 208 19.34 13.23 -19.23
C GLN A 208 19.09 12.62 -20.61
N GLU A 209 18.24 11.59 -20.75
CA GLU A 209 17.81 11.03 -22.05
C GLU A 209 17.09 12.08 -22.89
N ALA A 210 16.17 12.85 -22.29
CA ALA A 210 15.49 13.95 -23.00
C ALA A 210 16.46 15.07 -23.42
N ILE A 211 17.42 15.43 -22.57
CA ILE A 211 18.46 16.42 -22.86
C ILE A 211 19.47 15.91 -23.91
N ALA A 212 19.72 14.60 -23.98
CA ALA A 212 20.60 13.99 -24.99
C ALA A 212 20.15 14.32 -26.42
N ALA A 213 18.86 14.58 -26.64
CA ALA A 213 18.32 15.02 -27.92
C ALA A 213 18.85 16.39 -28.41
N GLU A 214 19.40 17.25 -27.53
CA GLU A 214 20.07 18.52 -27.89
C GLU A 214 21.47 18.30 -28.49
N TYR A 215 22.01 17.09 -28.46
CA TYR A 215 23.34 16.75 -29.00
C TYR A 215 23.24 16.04 -30.37
N PRO A 216 24.30 16.10 -31.20
CA PRO A 216 24.37 15.30 -32.43
C PRO A 216 24.48 13.81 -32.11
N ASN A 217 23.74 12.97 -32.83
CA ASN A 217 23.88 11.52 -32.80
C ASN A 217 25.00 11.09 -33.76
N LEU A 218 25.93 10.26 -33.29
CA LEU A 218 26.96 9.60 -34.09
C LEU A 218 26.64 8.10 -34.14
N SER A 219 26.32 7.59 -35.32
CA SER A 219 26.07 6.16 -35.57
C SER A 219 27.07 5.58 -36.59
N ASN A 220 27.23 4.26 -36.57
CA ASN A 220 28.03 3.54 -37.55
C ASN A 220 27.27 2.28 -37.99
N GLN A 221 27.17 2.06 -39.29
CA GLN A 221 26.53 0.91 -39.92
C GLN A 221 27.55 0.18 -40.81
N PHE A 222 27.73 -1.12 -40.56
CA PHE A 222 28.55 -1.99 -41.42
C PHE A 222 27.67 -3.08 -42.03
N ASP A 223 27.43 -3.00 -43.33
CA ASP A 223 26.68 -3.98 -44.11
C ASP A 223 27.63 -4.85 -44.93
N ILE A 224 27.54 -6.18 -44.79
CA ILE A 224 28.17 -7.12 -45.73
C ILE A 224 27.07 -7.74 -46.59
N THR A 225 27.00 -7.34 -47.86
CA THR A 225 25.96 -7.77 -48.78
C THR A 225 26.54 -8.66 -49.87
N ARG A 226 26.03 -9.88 -50.00
CA ARG A 226 26.25 -10.72 -51.18
C ARG A 226 25.00 -10.66 -52.07
N THR A 227 25.16 -10.12 -53.27
CA THR A 227 24.10 -10.00 -54.26
C THR A 227 24.29 -11.05 -55.34
N ASP A 228 23.37 -12.01 -55.38
CA ASP A 228 23.14 -12.89 -56.53
C ASP A 228 21.74 -12.56 -57.08
N SER A 229 21.59 -12.39 -58.38
CA SER A 229 20.30 -12.01 -58.96
C SER A 229 20.08 -12.56 -60.37
N ALA A 230 18.96 -13.27 -60.54
CA ALA A 230 18.54 -13.80 -61.85
C ALA A 230 18.28 -12.68 -62.88
N ASN A 231 17.96 -11.46 -62.44
CA ASN A 231 17.79 -10.32 -63.34
C ASN A 231 19.14 -9.79 -63.85
N GLY A 232 20.16 -9.69 -62.98
CA GLY A 232 21.53 -9.37 -63.37
C GLY A 232 22.13 -10.42 -64.31
N GLU A 233 21.89 -11.70 -64.01
CA GLU A 233 22.27 -12.84 -64.86
C GLU A 233 21.70 -12.75 -66.28
N LEU A 234 20.39 -12.52 -66.42
CA LEU A 234 19.75 -12.34 -67.72
C LEU A 234 20.25 -11.09 -68.46
N GLN A 235 20.51 -10.01 -67.72
CA GLN A 235 20.97 -8.74 -68.30
C GLN A 235 22.43 -8.81 -68.77
N ALA A 236 23.32 -9.46 -68.02
CA ALA A 236 24.71 -9.70 -68.42
C ALA A 236 24.80 -10.65 -69.62
N ARG A 237 24.01 -11.73 -69.62
CA ARG A 237 23.90 -12.65 -70.77
C ARG A 237 23.46 -11.94 -72.05
N ASN A 238 22.51 -11.01 -71.95
CA ASN A 238 22.08 -10.16 -73.07
C ASN A 238 23.13 -9.14 -73.52
N LEU A 239 24.11 -8.81 -72.67
CA LEU A 239 25.26 -7.94 -72.96
C LEU A 239 26.53 -8.73 -73.34
N GLY A 240 26.46 -10.06 -73.43
CA GLY A 240 27.62 -10.91 -73.74
C GLY A 240 28.68 -10.92 -72.64
N ARG A 241 28.27 -10.78 -71.37
CA ARG A 241 29.15 -10.81 -70.19
C ARG A 241 28.73 -11.92 -69.24
N ASP A 242 29.70 -12.47 -68.52
CA ASP A 242 29.44 -13.28 -67.33
C ASP A 242 28.94 -12.39 -66.19
N ASN A 243 28.04 -12.91 -65.35
CA ASN A 243 27.56 -12.27 -64.13
C ASN A 243 28.01 -13.12 -62.94
N ASN A 244 28.87 -12.54 -62.11
CA ASN A 244 29.35 -13.16 -60.88
C ASN A 244 28.58 -12.59 -59.69
N ALA A 245 28.23 -13.43 -58.73
CA ALA A 245 27.55 -13.01 -57.50
C ALA A 245 28.47 -12.14 -56.63
N THR A 246 28.32 -10.82 -56.79
CA THR A 246 29.12 -9.77 -56.14
C THR A 246 28.97 -9.82 -54.63
N THR A 247 30.07 -9.61 -53.90
CA THR A 247 30.05 -9.41 -52.45
C THR A 247 30.68 -8.06 -52.14
N ALA A 248 29.98 -7.23 -51.37
CA ALA A 248 30.43 -5.88 -51.04
C ALA A 248 30.35 -5.63 -49.53
N ILE A 249 31.26 -4.82 -49.02
CA ILE A 249 31.22 -4.26 -47.66
C ILE A 249 30.95 -2.77 -47.78
N ASN A 250 29.88 -2.30 -47.13
CA ASN A 250 29.56 -0.89 -46.97
C ASN A 250 29.73 -0.52 -45.49
N GLY A 251 30.63 0.42 -45.19
CA GLY A 251 30.75 1.04 -43.87
C GLY A 251 30.31 2.50 -43.93
N ARG A 252 29.27 2.87 -43.21
CA ARG A 252 28.79 4.26 -43.09
C ARG A 252 28.94 4.75 -41.65
N LEU A 253 29.75 5.80 -41.48
CA LEU A 253 29.72 6.64 -40.29
C LEU A 253 28.76 7.80 -40.54
N GLU A 254 27.68 7.94 -39.76
CA GLU A 254 26.69 9.01 -39.91
C GLU A 254 26.61 9.87 -38.64
N VAL A 255 26.89 11.17 -38.78
CA VAL A 255 26.58 12.20 -37.78
C VAL A 255 25.28 12.87 -38.19
N SER A 256 24.29 12.95 -37.30
CA SER A 256 23.01 13.61 -37.56
C SER A 256 22.59 14.52 -36.40
N TYR A 257 21.95 15.64 -36.71
CA TYR A 257 21.44 16.57 -35.70
C TYR A 257 20.17 17.29 -36.20
N ASP A 258 19.07 17.15 -35.45
CA ASP A 258 17.87 17.97 -35.64
C ASP A 258 18.15 19.42 -35.19
N ILE A 259 18.08 20.39 -36.10
CA ILE A 259 18.21 21.83 -35.79
C ILE A 259 16.88 22.41 -35.31
N TYR A 260 15.76 21.92 -35.86
CA TYR A 260 14.43 22.40 -35.52
C TYR A 260 13.41 21.26 -35.56
N THR A 261 12.81 20.95 -34.41
CA THR A 261 11.86 19.84 -34.24
C THR A 261 10.41 20.31 -34.08
N GLY A 262 10.05 21.49 -34.58
CA GLY A 262 8.72 22.07 -34.39
C GLY A 262 8.35 22.44 -32.93
N GLY A 263 9.29 22.41 -31.99
CA GLY A 263 9.04 22.52 -30.56
C GLY A 263 8.86 21.18 -29.82
N ARG A 264 8.93 20.04 -30.53
CA ARG A 264 8.87 18.69 -29.92
C ARG A 264 9.93 18.49 -28.83
N ARG A 265 11.21 18.80 -29.12
CA ARG A 265 12.34 18.54 -28.22
C ARG A 265 12.21 19.28 -26.89
N SER A 266 11.92 20.59 -26.94
CA SER A 266 11.80 21.37 -25.70
C SER A 266 10.63 20.84 -24.86
N ALA A 267 9.47 20.57 -25.46
CA ALA A 267 8.33 19.98 -24.76
C ALA A 267 8.63 18.58 -24.18
N GLN A 268 9.50 17.77 -24.79
CA GLN A 268 9.95 16.50 -24.22
C GLN A 268 10.85 16.70 -22.99
N ILE A 269 11.78 17.67 -23.04
CA ILE A 269 12.64 18.04 -21.90
C ILE A 269 11.81 18.65 -20.76
N GLU A 270 10.90 19.56 -21.10
CA GLU A 270 9.96 20.21 -20.17
C GLU A 270 9.07 19.16 -19.47
N ALA A 271 8.49 18.20 -20.22
CA ALA A 271 7.72 17.10 -19.64
C ALA A 271 8.56 16.20 -18.72
N ALA A 272 9.78 15.84 -19.10
CA ALA A 272 10.68 15.03 -18.27
C ALA A 272 11.07 15.76 -16.97
N GLN A 273 11.34 17.07 -17.04
CA GLN A 273 11.66 17.89 -15.87
C GLN A 273 10.47 18.04 -14.91
N THR A 274 9.25 18.18 -15.43
CA THR A 274 8.03 18.14 -14.60
C THR A 274 7.77 16.75 -14.01
N GLN A 275 8.09 15.67 -14.74
CA GLN A 275 8.00 14.30 -14.23
C GLN A 275 8.99 14.02 -13.08
N LEU A 276 10.20 14.58 -13.15
CA LEU A 276 11.18 14.53 -12.06
C LEU A 276 10.68 15.27 -10.80
N GLN A 277 10.03 16.42 -10.96
CA GLN A 277 9.37 17.12 -9.84
C GLN A 277 8.23 16.30 -9.22
N ILE A 278 7.48 15.51 -10.01
CA ILE A 278 6.47 14.59 -9.44
C ILE A 278 7.14 13.49 -8.60
N ALA A 279 8.29 12.96 -9.05
CA ALA A 279 9.05 11.96 -8.29
C ALA A 279 9.63 12.53 -6.97
N GLU A 280 10.14 13.77 -6.99
CA GLU A 280 10.59 14.50 -5.80
C GLU A 280 9.46 14.62 -4.75
N LEU A 281 8.27 15.06 -5.20
CA LEU A 281 7.08 15.19 -4.36
C LEU A 281 6.56 13.83 -3.85
N ASP A 282 6.81 12.73 -4.57
CA ASP A 282 6.41 11.40 -4.12
C ASP A 282 7.32 10.85 -3.01
N ILE A 283 8.61 11.20 -3.02
CA ILE A 283 9.52 10.94 -1.88
C ILE A 283 9.04 11.70 -0.64
N GLU A 284 8.62 12.97 -0.77
CA GLU A 284 8.06 13.73 0.36
C GLU A 284 6.76 13.09 0.89
N ARG A 285 5.84 12.71 0.00
CA ARG A 285 4.59 11.99 0.36
C ARG A 285 4.87 10.69 1.10
N LEU A 286 5.79 9.86 0.57
CA LEU A 286 6.15 8.57 1.17
C LEU A 286 6.98 8.72 2.45
N THR A 287 7.73 9.81 2.62
CA THR A 287 8.40 10.15 3.88
C THR A 287 7.37 10.35 4.99
N GLU A 288 6.31 11.12 4.73
CA GLU A 288 5.25 11.37 5.73
C GLU A 288 4.35 10.16 5.98
N GLU A 289 4.10 9.33 4.98
CA GLU A 289 3.43 8.03 5.16
C GLU A 289 4.27 7.03 5.95
N THR A 290 5.58 6.96 5.70
CA THR A 290 6.53 6.11 6.44
C THR A 290 6.63 6.57 7.90
N ARG A 291 6.70 7.89 8.15
CA ARG A 291 6.65 8.50 9.48
C ARG A 291 5.38 8.12 10.25
N LEU A 292 4.21 8.26 9.61
CA LEU A 292 2.93 7.88 10.21
C LEU A 292 2.90 6.37 10.52
N ALA A 293 3.28 5.52 9.57
CA ALA A 293 3.32 4.08 9.75
C ALA A 293 4.23 3.68 10.92
N ALA A 294 5.39 4.33 11.05
CA ALA A 294 6.35 4.10 12.14
C ALA A 294 5.74 4.45 13.50
N ALA A 295 5.14 5.63 13.63
CA ALA A 295 4.47 6.07 14.85
C ALA A 295 3.28 5.15 15.22
N VAL A 296 2.44 4.78 14.25
CA VAL A 296 1.28 3.90 14.50
C VAL A 296 1.72 2.50 14.94
N ASN A 297 2.74 1.91 14.31
CA ASN A 297 3.25 0.60 14.73
C ASN A 297 3.95 0.66 16.09
N TYR A 298 4.65 1.76 16.42
CA TYR A 298 5.23 1.99 17.73
C TYR A 298 4.15 2.02 18.84
N TYR A 299 3.10 2.83 18.68
CA TYR A 299 2.01 2.92 19.67
C TYR A 299 1.17 1.63 19.73
N ASN A 300 1.01 0.89 18.63
CA ASN A 300 0.40 -0.44 18.65
C ASN A 300 1.23 -1.44 19.48
N LEU A 301 2.56 -1.42 19.37
CA LEU A 301 3.43 -2.23 20.21
C LEU A 301 3.40 -1.78 21.68
N GLN A 302 3.43 -0.47 21.95
CA GLN A 302 3.35 0.10 23.30
C GLN A 302 2.05 -0.32 24.02
N SER A 303 0.91 -0.31 23.29
CA SER A 303 -0.37 -0.85 23.78
C SER A 303 -0.28 -2.35 24.09
N ALA A 304 0.31 -3.15 23.20
CA ALA A 304 0.42 -4.60 23.39
C ALA A 304 1.39 -4.99 24.53
N ASP A 305 2.51 -4.29 24.69
CA ASP A 305 3.45 -4.45 25.81
C ASP A 305 2.76 -4.16 27.16
N ALA A 306 2.00 -3.07 27.26
CA ALA A 306 1.28 -2.73 28.49
C ALA A 306 0.04 -3.60 28.76
N GLN A 307 -0.66 -4.10 27.74
CA GLN A 307 -1.76 -5.06 27.94
C GLN A 307 -1.25 -6.38 28.52
N VAL A 308 -0.04 -6.83 28.18
CA VAL A 308 0.60 -7.98 28.84
C VAL A 308 0.81 -7.72 30.33
N VAL A 309 1.26 -6.53 30.73
CA VAL A 309 1.41 -6.15 32.16
C VAL A 309 0.06 -6.12 32.89
N ILE A 310 -1.00 -5.67 32.23
CA ILE A 310 -2.38 -5.68 32.79
C ILE A 310 -2.86 -7.13 33.00
N GLU A 311 -2.70 -8.03 32.02
CA GLU A 311 -3.14 -9.42 32.18
C GLU A 311 -2.23 -10.24 33.11
N GLN A 312 -0.94 -9.93 33.22
CA GLN A 312 -0.08 -10.50 34.28
C GLN A 312 -0.60 -10.11 35.67
N SER A 313 -0.98 -8.84 35.85
CA SER A 313 -1.61 -8.35 37.08
C SER A 313 -2.95 -9.04 37.35
N SER A 314 -3.75 -9.25 36.31
CA SER A 314 -5.03 -9.99 36.31
C SER A 314 -4.86 -11.44 36.78
N VAL A 315 -3.84 -12.16 36.29
CA VAL A 315 -3.50 -13.52 36.74
C VAL A 315 -3.03 -13.53 38.19
N PHE A 316 -2.22 -12.56 38.62
CA PHE A 316 -1.80 -12.44 40.02
C PHE A 316 -3.00 -12.20 40.95
N ASP A 317 -3.88 -11.24 40.62
CA ASP A 317 -5.08 -10.92 41.40
C ASP A 317 -6.06 -12.09 41.47
N ALA A 318 -6.25 -12.84 40.38
CA ALA A 318 -7.06 -14.05 40.36
C ALA A 318 -6.44 -15.18 41.21
N THR A 319 -5.11 -15.29 41.22
CA THR A 319 -4.39 -16.27 42.06
C THR A 319 -4.55 -15.98 43.55
N GLN A 320 -4.53 -14.71 43.97
CA GLN A 320 -4.85 -14.36 45.37
C GLN A 320 -6.33 -14.64 45.70
N SER A 321 -7.27 -14.27 44.81
CA SER A 321 -8.70 -14.58 45.00
C SER A 321 -8.98 -16.07 45.16
N LEU A 322 -8.30 -16.94 44.40
CA LEU A 322 -8.39 -18.40 44.54
C LEU A 322 -7.81 -18.89 45.88
N ARG A 323 -6.67 -18.34 46.29
CA ARG A 323 -6.03 -18.66 47.57
C ARG A 323 -6.93 -18.30 48.75
N ASP A 324 -7.53 -17.11 48.75
CA ASP A 324 -8.39 -16.63 49.83
C ASP A 324 -9.69 -17.43 49.90
N ALA A 325 -10.34 -17.73 48.76
CA ALA A 325 -11.50 -18.62 48.70
C ALA A 325 -11.16 -20.03 49.24
N THR A 326 -9.98 -20.56 48.91
CA THR A 326 -9.50 -21.88 49.39
C THR A 326 -9.27 -21.89 50.89
N LEU A 327 -8.66 -20.83 51.45
CA LEU A 327 -8.43 -20.70 52.89
C LEU A 327 -9.76 -20.56 53.67
N LEU A 328 -10.75 -19.86 53.10
CA LEU A 328 -12.07 -19.73 53.71
C LEU A 328 -12.86 -21.05 53.66
N GLU A 329 -12.77 -21.84 52.59
CA GLU A 329 -13.37 -23.18 52.52
C GLU A 329 -12.75 -24.12 53.57
N GLN A 330 -11.42 -24.14 53.69
CA GLN A 330 -10.70 -24.92 54.71
C GLN A 330 -11.02 -24.48 56.15
N ALA A 331 -11.33 -23.20 56.36
CA ALA A 331 -11.79 -22.66 57.64
C ALA A 331 -13.28 -22.93 57.93
N GLY A 332 -14.03 -23.49 56.98
CA GLY A 332 -15.49 -23.69 57.08
C GLY A 332 -16.31 -22.40 56.98
N LEU A 333 -15.73 -21.32 56.45
CA LEU A 333 -16.34 -19.99 56.30
C LEU A 333 -16.72 -19.65 54.85
N GLY A 334 -16.09 -20.31 53.86
CA GLY A 334 -16.39 -20.19 52.43
C GLY A 334 -16.97 -21.48 51.85
N THR A 335 -17.37 -21.47 50.57
CA THR A 335 -17.92 -22.65 49.90
C THR A 335 -17.04 -23.16 48.76
N LYS A 336 -17.16 -24.45 48.44
CA LYS A 336 -16.51 -25.03 47.23
C LYS A 336 -16.96 -24.36 45.93
N PHE A 337 -18.13 -23.73 45.90
CA PHE A 337 -18.61 -22.98 44.75
C PHE A 337 -17.84 -21.67 44.55
N ASP A 338 -17.39 -21.02 45.63
CA ASP A 338 -16.53 -19.83 45.57
C ASP A 338 -15.13 -20.20 45.06
N VAL A 339 -14.58 -21.35 45.51
CA VAL A 339 -13.31 -21.90 45.02
C VAL A 339 -13.39 -22.20 43.51
N LEU A 340 -14.39 -22.96 43.07
CA LEU A 340 -14.61 -23.27 41.64
C LEU A 340 -14.79 -22.01 40.78
N ARG A 341 -15.43 -20.94 41.31
CA ARG A 341 -15.53 -19.65 40.61
C ARG A 341 -14.18 -18.95 40.47
N ALA A 342 -13.33 -19.01 41.49
CA ALA A 342 -11.99 -18.43 41.42
C ALA A 342 -11.04 -19.23 40.51
N GLU A 343 -11.18 -20.56 40.43
CA GLU A 343 -10.48 -21.40 39.46
C GLU A 343 -10.86 -21.02 38.01
N VAL A 344 -12.15 -20.78 37.74
CA VAL A 344 -12.63 -20.35 36.41
C VAL A 344 -12.13 -18.96 36.02
N GLU A 345 -12.08 -17.98 36.95
CA GLU A 345 -11.49 -16.67 36.63
C GLU A 345 -9.97 -16.77 36.43
N LEU A 346 -9.25 -17.59 37.21
CA LEU A 346 -7.81 -17.80 37.01
C LEU A 346 -7.51 -18.40 35.64
N ALA A 347 -8.26 -19.42 35.22
CA ALA A 347 -8.13 -20.00 33.87
C ALA A 347 -8.47 -18.97 32.78
N SER A 348 -9.49 -18.13 33.01
CA SER A 348 -9.87 -17.05 32.08
C SER A 348 -8.79 -15.98 31.96
N ALA A 349 -8.17 -15.57 33.08
CA ALA A 349 -7.06 -14.63 33.10
C ALA A 349 -5.81 -15.19 32.40
N GLN A 350 -5.49 -16.47 32.61
CA GLN A 350 -4.39 -17.15 31.90
C GLN A 350 -4.63 -17.20 30.39
N GLN A 351 -5.87 -17.43 29.95
CA GLN A 351 -6.24 -17.37 28.54
C GLN A 351 -6.11 -15.95 27.95
N ARG A 352 -6.51 -14.90 28.70
CA ARG A 352 -6.32 -13.50 28.27
C ARG A 352 -4.84 -13.14 28.16
N LEU A 353 -4.01 -13.48 29.15
CA LEU A 353 -2.56 -13.28 29.12
C LEU A 353 -1.90 -13.97 27.92
N THR A 354 -2.23 -15.24 27.68
CA THR A 354 -1.72 -16.01 26.53
C THR A 354 -2.04 -15.31 25.20
N ARG A 355 -3.22 -14.69 25.09
CA ARG A 355 -3.61 -13.90 23.92
C ARG A 355 -2.87 -12.56 23.83
N ALA A 356 -2.70 -11.86 24.96
CA ALA A 356 -1.95 -10.60 25.00
C ALA A 356 -0.49 -10.80 24.55
N GLU A 357 0.18 -11.86 25.03
CA GLU A 357 1.53 -12.21 24.59
C GLU A 357 1.60 -12.54 23.09
N ALA A 358 0.58 -13.21 22.53
CA ALA A 358 0.52 -13.47 21.10
C ALA A 358 0.36 -12.17 20.28
N THR A 359 -0.46 -11.23 20.73
CA THR A 359 -0.59 -9.89 20.14
C THR A 359 0.73 -9.12 20.21
N GLN A 360 1.38 -9.09 21.38
CA GLN A 360 2.69 -8.45 21.60
C GLN A 360 3.75 -8.98 20.64
N ARG A 361 3.94 -10.31 20.58
CA ARG A 361 4.89 -10.95 19.66
C ARG A 361 4.59 -10.62 18.19
N THR A 362 3.31 -10.51 17.83
CA THR A 362 2.88 -10.10 16.47
C THR A 362 3.24 -8.64 16.18
N ALA A 363 2.95 -7.72 17.11
CA ALA A 363 3.29 -6.30 16.97
C ALA A 363 4.81 -6.07 16.83
N ARG A 364 5.64 -6.83 17.57
CA ARG A 364 7.11 -6.80 17.42
C ARG A 364 7.57 -7.26 16.04
N ARG A 365 6.92 -8.28 15.44
CA ARG A 365 7.22 -8.68 14.05
C ARG A 365 6.78 -7.63 13.03
N GLN A 366 5.62 -7.01 13.21
CA GLN A 366 5.13 -5.93 12.34
C GLN A 366 6.07 -4.71 12.36
N LEU A 367 6.52 -4.31 13.55
CA LEU A 367 7.51 -3.23 13.70
C LEU A 367 8.88 -3.62 13.09
N ALA A 368 9.36 -4.84 13.33
CA ALA A 368 10.61 -5.32 12.74
C ALA A 368 10.57 -5.35 11.20
N GLN A 369 9.43 -5.72 10.61
CA GLN A 369 9.20 -5.69 9.17
C GLN A 369 9.22 -4.26 8.61
N LEU A 370 8.50 -3.31 9.24
CA LEU A 370 8.44 -1.92 8.76
C LEU A 370 9.80 -1.21 8.79
N LEU A 371 10.64 -1.56 9.77
CA LEU A 371 11.99 -1.03 9.96
C LEU A 371 13.08 -1.78 9.17
N SER A 372 12.70 -2.78 8.35
CA SER A 372 13.60 -3.73 7.66
C SER A 372 14.73 -4.24 8.58
N LEU A 373 14.38 -4.64 9.81
CA LEU A 373 15.31 -5.25 10.76
C LEU A 373 15.57 -6.72 10.40
N ALA A 374 16.77 -7.20 10.72
CA ALA A 374 17.10 -8.61 10.56
C ALA A 374 16.09 -9.50 11.33
N PRO A 375 15.61 -10.64 10.77
CA PRO A 375 14.56 -11.46 11.38
C PRO A 375 14.83 -11.87 12.83
N THR A 376 16.10 -12.01 13.20
CA THR A 376 16.60 -12.39 14.53
C THR A 376 16.52 -11.30 15.61
N ILE A 377 16.09 -10.08 15.26
CA ILE A 377 15.98 -8.96 16.21
C ILE A 377 14.58 -8.91 16.83
N ASP A 378 14.48 -8.65 18.14
CA ASP A 378 13.22 -8.41 18.85
C ASP A 378 13.12 -6.95 19.35
N PRO A 379 12.41 -6.06 18.62
CA PRO A 379 12.26 -4.67 19.01
C PRO A 379 11.30 -4.53 20.21
N ARG A 380 11.58 -3.59 21.11
CA ARG A 380 10.74 -3.26 22.26
C ARG A 380 10.59 -1.75 22.39
N THR A 381 9.51 -1.30 23.04
CA THR A 381 9.33 0.13 23.34
C THR A 381 10.18 0.54 24.55
N ALA A 382 10.96 1.61 24.40
CA ALA A 382 11.76 2.20 25.47
C ALA A 382 11.05 3.35 26.20
N ASP A 383 10.09 4.01 25.55
CA ASP A 383 9.42 5.20 26.10
C ASP A 383 8.24 4.86 27.01
N GLU A 384 8.09 5.66 28.07
CA GLU A 384 6.88 5.69 28.90
C GLU A 384 5.65 6.17 28.10
N ILE A 385 4.46 5.68 28.49
CA ILE A 385 3.19 5.96 27.79
C ILE A 385 2.66 7.36 28.15
N ASN A 386 3.23 8.37 27.51
CA ASN A 386 2.87 9.78 27.67
C ASN A 386 2.01 10.30 26.49
N LEU A 387 1.29 11.40 26.71
CA LEU A 387 0.48 12.05 25.67
C LEU A 387 1.40 12.81 24.68
N ALA A 388 1.21 12.57 23.38
CA ALA A 388 2.13 13.01 22.32
C ALA A 388 2.14 14.53 22.03
N GLY A 389 1.20 15.30 22.57
CA GLY A 389 1.10 16.74 22.33
C GLY A 389 -0.30 17.29 22.62
N ARG A 390 -0.66 18.36 21.90
CA ARG A 390 -2.02 18.94 21.79
C ARG A 390 -2.19 19.55 20.40
N TRP A 391 -3.42 19.73 19.96
CA TRP A 391 -3.76 20.48 18.76
C TRP A 391 -4.62 21.70 19.15
N GLU A 392 -4.13 22.91 18.86
CA GLU A 392 -4.78 24.17 19.27
C GLU A 392 -5.32 25.00 18.08
N ILE A 393 -5.15 24.51 16.84
CA ILE A 393 -5.67 25.14 15.61
C ILE A 393 -7.12 24.70 15.37
N SER A 394 -7.98 25.61 14.90
CA SER A 394 -9.37 25.26 14.52
C SER A 394 -9.46 24.30 13.33
N LEU A 395 -10.60 23.62 13.16
CA LEU A 395 -10.83 22.72 12.03
C LEU A 395 -10.67 23.46 10.67
N GLU A 396 -11.24 24.65 10.55
CA GLU A 396 -11.19 25.46 9.32
C GLU A 396 -9.76 25.84 8.93
N GLU A 397 -8.96 26.31 9.89
CA GLU A 397 -7.55 26.63 9.67
C GLU A 397 -6.71 25.37 9.38
N THR A 398 -7.02 24.26 10.05
CA THR A 398 -6.40 22.94 9.84
C THR A 398 -6.63 22.45 8.40
N ILE A 399 -7.85 22.59 7.86
CA ILE A 399 -8.17 22.27 6.46
C ILE A 399 -7.40 23.19 5.50
N VAL A 400 -7.34 24.50 5.77
CA VAL A 400 -6.60 25.45 4.91
C VAL A 400 -5.10 25.12 4.87
N LEU A 401 -4.51 24.79 6.02
CA LEU A 401 -3.10 24.42 6.13
C LEU A 401 -2.78 23.11 5.39
N ALA A 402 -3.62 22.09 5.55
CA ALA A 402 -3.53 20.83 4.81
C ALA A 402 -3.59 21.04 3.29
N LEU A 403 -4.49 21.89 2.81
CA LEU A 403 -4.64 22.20 1.38
C LEU A 403 -3.50 23.03 0.79
N GLN A 404 -2.60 23.59 1.62
CA GLN A 404 -1.40 24.31 1.18
C GLN A 404 -0.14 23.43 1.23
N ASN A 405 -0.01 22.55 2.22
CA ASN A 405 1.20 21.74 2.43
C ASN A 405 1.21 20.41 1.65
N ARG A 406 0.04 19.88 1.27
CA ARG A 406 -0.06 18.52 0.74
C ARG A 406 0.37 18.39 -0.72
N GLN A 407 1.43 17.60 -0.90
CA GLN A 407 2.09 17.42 -2.18
C GLN A 407 1.24 16.69 -3.22
N GLU A 408 0.24 15.89 -2.81
CA GLU A 408 -0.66 15.21 -3.73
C GLU A 408 -1.47 16.20 -4.60
N LEU A 409 -1.76 17.41 -4.11
CA LEU A 409 -2.40 18.47 -4.89
C LEU A 409 -1.44 19.06 -5.93
N ARG A 410 -0.18 19.27 -5.54
CA ARG A 410 0.86 19.78 -6.44
C ARG A 410 1.18 18.76 -7.54
N GLN A 411 1.23 17.47 -7.22
CA GLN A 411 1.36 16.39 -8.21
C GLN A 411 0.26 16.44 -9.30
N GLN A 412 -1.00 16.68 -8.94
CA GLN A 412 -2.08 16.81 -9.95
C GLN A 412 -1.95 18.06 -10.84
N LEU A 413 -1.40 19.17 -10.30
CA LEU A 413 -1.10 20.36 -11.11
C LEU A 413 0.07 20.12 -12.08
N LEU A 414 1.12 19.44 -11.63
CA LEU A 414 2.26 19.06 -12.48
C LEU A 414 1.87 18.04 -13.55
N GLN A 415 0.95 17.10 -13.26
CA GLN A 415 0.42 16.18 -14.27
C GLN A 415 -0.27 16.95 -15.41
N ARG A 416 -1.12 17.94 -15.07
CA ARG A 416 -1.78 18.81 -16.05
C ARG A 416 -0.77 19.61 -16.90
N GLU A 417 0.39 19.97 -16.35
CA GLU A 417 1.48 20.57 -17.13
C GLU A 417 2.13 19.55 -18.09
N ILE A 418 2.39 18.31 -17.65
CA ILE A 418 2.87 17.21 -18.49
C ILE A 418 1.92 16.98 -19.67
N ASP A 419 0.61 16.89 -19.42
CA ASP A 419 -0.41 16.73 -20.45
C ASP A 419 -0.38 17.91 -21.45
N GLY A 420 -0.19 19.14 -20.95
CA GLY A 420 0.03 20.35 -21.76
C GLY A 420 1.34 20.40 -22.55
N TYR A 421 2.37 19.65 -22.16
CA TYR A 421 3.58 19.43 -22.95
C TYR A 421 3.38 18.31 -23.99
N GLN A 422 2.66 17.23 -23.64
CA GLN A 422 2.27 16.17 -24.57
C GLN A 422 1.42 16.71 -25.73
N GLU A 423 0.54 17.68 -25.48
CA GLU A 423 -0.21 18.39 -26.53
C GLU A 423 0.73 19.04 -27.56
N ARG A 424 1.80 19.71 -27.10
CA ARG A 424 2.81 20.34 -27.96
C ARG A 424 3.59 19.31 -28.77
N ILE A 425 3.91 18.16 -28.17
CA ILE A 425 4.59 17.03 -28.80
C ILE A 425 3.70 16.45 -29.92
N ALA A 426 2.41 16.26 -29.67
CA ALA A 426 1.44 15.81 -30.67
C ALA A 426 1.33 16.79 -31.85
N LEU A 427 1.13 18.09 -31.57
CA LEU A 427 1.05 19.14 -32.59
C LEU A 427 2.34 19.33 -33.40
N ALA A 428 3.49 18.91 -32.88
CA ALA A 428 4.76 19.00 -33.61
C ALA A 428 4.88 18.02 -34.78
N ALA A 429 4.06 16.96 -34.85
CA ALA A 429 4.11 15.98 -35.94
C ALA A 429 3.74 16.53 -37.33
N VAL A 430 2.99 17.64 -37.39
CA VAL A 430 2.62 18.37 -38.63
C VAL A 430 3.41 19.66 -38.84
N ARG A 431 4.43 19.93 -37.99
CA ARG A 431 5.35 21.06 -38.13
C ARG A 431 6.58 20.65 -38.97
N PRO A 432 7.34 21.61 -39.53
CA PRO A 432 8.62 21.30 -40.16
C PRO A 432 9.60 20.66 -39.17
N LEU A 433 10.24 19.57 -39.60
CA LEU A 433 11.46 19.03 -39.03
C LEU A 433 12.62 19.43 -39.94
N VAL A 434 13.66 20.06 -39.40
CA VAL A 434 14.89 20.41 -40.12
C VAL A 434 16.09 19.81 -39.41
N SER A 435 16.87 19.01 -40.12
CA SER A 435 18.09 18.39 -39.62
C SER A 435 19.28 18.61 -40.55
N VAL A 436 20.48 18.44 -40.02
CA VAL A 436 21.73 18.33 -40.77
C VAL A 436 22.34 16.95 -40.56
N PHE A 437 23.07 16.47 -41.56
CA PHE A 437 23.75 15.19 -41.52
C PHE A 437 25.10 15.25 -42.24
N ALA A 438 26.04 14.44 -41.80
CA ALA A 438 27.33 14.21 -42.43
C ALA A 438 27.63 12.71 -42.41
N ASN A 439 27.69 12.11 -43.60
CA ASN A 439 27.92 10.69 -43.82
C ASN A 439 29.29 10.50 -44.44
N TYR A 440 30.11 9.63 -43.85
CA TYR A 440 31.33 9.11 -44.47
C TYR A 440 31.09 7.65 -44.81
N ASP A 441 30.86 7.40 -46.10
CA ASP A 441 30.60 6.08 -46.68
C ASP A 441 31.92 5.51 -47.22
N VAL A 442 32.21 4.24 -46.92
CA VAL A 442 33.32 3.46 -47.47
C VAL A 442 32.76 2.19 -48.08
N LEU A 443 32.96 2.00 -49.38
CA LEU A 443 32.49 0.86 -50.15
C LEU A 443 33.67 0.07 -50.69
N GLU A 444 33.80 -1.18 -50.25
CA GLU A 444 34.66 -2.18 -50.89
C GLU A 444 33.77 -3.16 -51.67
N VAL A 445 34.15 -3.46 -52.91
CA VAL A 445 33.54 -4.52 -53.71
C VAL A 445 34.60 -5.60 -53.90
N PHE A 446 34.32 -6.83 -53.45
CA PHE A 446 35.23 -7.95 -53.63
C PHE A 446 35.15 -8.48 -55.07
N ASP A 447 35.77 -7.73 -55.98
CA ASP A 447 36.20 -8.17 -57.31
C ASP A 447 37.71 -7.92 -57.49
N ASP A 448 38.36 -8.66 -58.38
CA ASP A 448 39.83 -8.59 -58.55
C ASP A 448 40.30 -7.32 -59.32
N SER A 449 39.45 -6.32 -59.52
CA SER A 449 39.69 -5.19 -60.43
C SER A 449 39.52 -3.79 -59.84
N LEU A 450 38.81 -3.66 -58.72
CA LEU A 450 38.61 -2.42 -57.98
C LEU A 450 39.14 -2.56 -56.55
N GLY A 451 39.39 -1.42 -55.91
CA GLY A 451 39.74 -1.34 -54.49
C GLY A 451 38.84 -0.34 -53.77
N PRO A 452 39.02 -0.15 -52.45
CA PRO A 452 38.02 0.51 -51.62
C PRO A 452 37.89 1.99 -51.98
N ALA A 453 36.65 2.42 -52.16
CA ALA A 453 36.28 3.81 -52.45
C ALA A 453 35.62 4.46 -51.23
N ASP A 454 35.93 5.72 -50.96
CA ASP A 454 35.32 6.50 -49.89
C ASP A 454 34.57 7.74 -50.43
N GLY A 455 33.66 8.28 -49.60
CA GLY A 455 32.85 9.44 -49.95
C GLY A 455 32.31 10.17 -48.73
N LEU A 456 32.51 11.49 -48.69
CA LEU A 456 31.96 12.38 -47.67
C LEU A 456 30.74 13.13 -48.24
N THR A 457 29.54 12.85 -47.70
CA THR A 457 28.31 13.57 -48.00
C THR A 457 27.92 14.44 -46.82
N VAL A 458 27.83 15.76 -47.00
CA VAL A 458 27.31 16.69 -45.98
C VAL A 458 26.07 17.38 -46.53
N GLY A 459 24.99 17.44 -45.74
CA GLY A 459 23.72 17.99 -46.20
C GLY A 459 22.77 18.45 -45.10
N ALA A 460 21.70 19.11 -45.52
CA ALA A 460 20.55 19.45 -44.69
C ALA A 460 19.29 18.77 -45.26
N ARG A 461 18.37 18.36 -44.38
CA ARG A 461 17.12 17.69 -44.74
C ARG A 461 15.96 18.38 -44.03
N MET A 462 15.02 18.91 -44.81
CA MET A 462 13.74 19.38 -44.29
C MET A 462 12.66 18.35 -44.60
N ARG A 463 11.97 17.85 -43.56
CA ARG A 463 10.78 17.01 -43.67
C ARG A 463 9.61 17.75 -43.05
N TRP A 464 8.65 18.17 -43.86
CA TRP A 464 7.41 18.77 -43.38
C TRP A 464 6.23 17.91 -43.84
N ASN A 465 5.47 17.38 -42.88
CA ASN A 465 4.22 16.71 -43.17
C ASN A 465 3.07 17.73 -43.12
N PHE A 466 2.59 18.17 -44.28
CA PHE A 466 1.52 19.18 -44.38
C PHE A 466 0.16 18.66 -43.89
N PHE A 467 -0.08 17.35 -43.97
CA PHE A 467 -1.33 16.73 -43.55
C PHE A 467 -1.12 15.24 -43.26
N ASP A 468 -1.48 14.80 -42.06
CA ASP A 468 -1.24 13.46 -41.53
C ASP A 468 -2.53 12.62 -41.39
N GLY A 469 -3.62 13.03 -42.04
CA GLY A 469 -4.96 12.49 -41.81
C GLY A 469 -5.70 13.14 -40.64
N GLY A 470 -5.09 14.08 -39.93
CA GLY A 470 -5.64 14.72 -38.72
C GLY A 470 -5.20 14.05 -37.41
N ALA A 471 -4.25 13.12 -37.45
CA ALA A 471 -3.83 12.34 -36.28
C ALA A 471 -3.17 13.20 -35.19
N ALA A 472 -2.36 14.19 -35.55
CA ALA A 472 -1.75 15.17 -34.64
C ALA A 472 -2.79 16.01 -33.91
N ALA A 473 -3.85 16.44 -34.62
CA ALA A 473 -4.95 17.18 -34.02
C ALA A 473 -5.83 16.29 -33.12
N ALA A 474 -6.09 15.05 -33.54
CA ALA A 474 -6.83 14.07 -32.74
C ALA A 474 -6.09 13.73 -31.42
N ARG A 475 -4.76 13.60 -31.47
CA ARG A 475 -3.92 13.42 -30.27
C ARG A 475 -3.90 14.67 -29.40
N ALA A 476 -3.65 15.85 -29.96
CA ALA A 476 -3.69 17.10 -29.19
C ALA A 476 -5.03 17.30 -28.44
N ASN A 477 -6.14 16.92 -29.08
CA ASN A 477 -7.47 16.94 -28.45
C ASN A 477 -7.64 15.85 -27.35
N GLN A 478 -6.88 14.76 -27.37
CA GLN A 478 -6.81 13.80 -26.25
C GLN A 478 -6.06 14.43 -25.08
N GLU A 479 -4.87 14.99 -25.30
CA GLU A 479 -4.09 15.67 -24.25
C GLU A 479 -4.84 16.86 -23.62
N GLN A 480 -5.68 17.57 -24.38
CA GLN A 480 -6.59 18.61 -23.85
C GLN A 480 -7.73 18.04 -22.97
N VAL A 481 -8.21 16.85 -23.28
CA VAL A 481 -9.18 16.13 -22.43
C VAL A 481 -8.50 15.58 -21.19
N ASP A 482 -7.28 15.08 -21.30
CA ASP A 482 -6.50 14.61 -20.15
C ASP A 482 -6.11 15.75 -19.19
N GLN A 483 -5.78 16.96 -19.70
CA GLN A 483 -5.68 18.19 -18.89
C GLN A 483 -6.99 18.46 -18.09
N ALA A 484 -8.16 18.31 -18.71
CA ALA A 484 -9.45 18.50 -18.05
C ALA A 484 -9.80 17.35 -17.06
N ILE A 485 -9.28 16.14 -17.31
CA ILE A 485 -9.34 15.02 -16.36
C ILE A 485 -8.41 15.31 -15.17
N ALA A 486 -7.21 15.86 -15.37
CA ALA A 486 -6.31 16.29 -14.29
C ALA A 486 -6.93 17.40 -13.43
N GLU A 487 -7.64 18.38 -14.01
CA GLU A 487 -8.43 19.36 -13.25
C GLU A 487 -9.53 18.71 -12.39
N ASN A 488 -10.20 17.68 -12.90
CA ASN A 488 -11.18 16.91 -12.12
C ASN A 488 -10.52 16.04 -11.04
N ARG A 489 -9.35 15.44 -11.31
CA ARG A 489 -8.55 14.71 -10.31
C ARG A 489 -8.09 15.64 -9.20
N PHE A 490 -7.61 16.84 -9.50
CA PHE A 490 -7.27 17.87 -8.51
C PHE A 490 -8.48 18.24 -7.65
N ALA A 491 -9.64 18.50 -8.26
CA ALA A 491 -10.87 18.82 -7.52
C ALA A 491 -11.35 17.67 -6.62
N ASN A 492 -11.17 16.42 -7.04
CA ASN A 492 -11.47 15.22 -6.26
C ASN A 492 -10.45 15.05 -5.11
N GLN A 493 -9.15 15.11 -5.39
CA GLN A 493 -8.07 15.03 -4.41
C GLN A 493 -8.22 16.07 -3.30
N ARG A 494 -8.56 17.32 -3.65
CA ARG A 494 -8.86 18.40 -2.69
C ARG A 494 -10.02 18.05 -1.76
N ASN A 495 -11.07 17.41 -2.28
CA ASN A 495 -12.22 16.98 -1.49
C ASN A 495 -11.88 15.76 -0.61
N GLN A 496 -11.03 14.83 -1.09
CA GLN A 496 -10.54 13.70 -0.30
C GLN A 496 -9.64 14.15 0.85
N ILE A 497 -8.71 15.07 0.60
CA ILE A 497 -7.85 15.68 1.62
C ILE A 497 -8.69 16.37 2.68
N ARG A 498 -9.68 17.19 2.27
CA ARG A 498 -10.61 17.82 3.22
C ARG A 498 -11.30 16.78 4.10
N LEU A 499 -11.85 15.72 3.51
CA LEU A 499 -12.54 14.67 4.26
C LEU A 499 -11.60 13.93 5.22
N ALA A 500 -10.38 13.60 4.79
CA ALA A 500 -9.37 12.94 5.62
C ALA A 500 -8.96 13.81 6.83
N VAL A 501 -8.80 15.12 6.62
CA VAL A 501 -8.52 16.08 7.68
C VAL A 501 -9.72 16.23 8.63
N GLU A 502 -10.95 16.34 8.11
CA GLU A 502 -12.16 16.38 8.93
C GLU A 502 -12.30 15.13 9.79
N THR A 503 -12.13 13.93 9.21
CA THR A 503 -12.14 12.66 9.96
C THR A 503 -11.03 12.61 11.02
N ALA A 504 -9.77 12.88 10.66
CA ALA A 504 -8.65 12.81 11.60
C ALA A 504 -8.79 13.83 12.75
N TYR A 505 -9.40 15.00 12.50
CA TYR A 505 -9.70 15.98 13.53
C TYR A 505 -10.80 15.50 14.49
N TYR A 506 -11.91 14.96 13.97
CA TYR A 506 -12.98 14.42 14.82
C TYR A 506 -12.54 13.18 15.61
N ASP A 507 -11.72 12.31 15.02
CA ASP A 507 -11.13 11.15 15.71
C ASP A 507 -10.18 11.60 16.84
N PHE A 508 -9.39 12.67 16.61
CA PHE A 508 -8.56 13.29 17.64
C PHE A 508 -9.42 13.88 18.78
N GLU A 509 -10.44 14.69 18.47
CA GLU A 509 -11.34 15.29 19.47
C GLU A 509 -12.05 14.20 20.31
N ALA A 510 -12.56 13.15 19.65
CA ALA A 510 -13.17 12.01 20.33
C ALA A 510 -12.18 11.27 21.24
N SER A 511 -10.92 11.09 20.80
CA SER A 511 -9.89 10.42 21.60
C SER A 511 -9.53 11.20 22.88
N GLU A 512 -9.52 12.54 22.84
CA GLU A 512 -9.26 13.39 24.02
C GLU A 512 -10.36 13.26 25.08
N GLN A 513 -11.63 13.27 24.64
CA GLN A 513 -12.79 13.05 25.51
C GLN A 513 -12.82 11.61 26.07
N ASN A 514 -12.38 10.62 25.28
CA ASN A 514 -12.30 9.23 25.68
C ASN A 514 -11.23 8.98 26.77
N ILE A 515 -10.03 9.58 26.67
CA ILE A 515 -9.01 9.50 27.75
C ILE A 515 -9.58 9.99 29.08
N THR A 516 -10.20 11.17 29.06
CA THR A 516 -10.76 11.80 30.26
C THR A 516 -11.83 10.92 30.92
N THR A 517 -12.69 10.32 30.10
CA THR A 517 -13.76 9.40 30.55
C THR A 517 -13.17 8.09 31.08
N ALA A 518 -12.16 7.53 30.43
CA ALA A 518 -11.53 6.27 30.84
C ALA A 518 -10.69 6.42 32.13
N ALA A 519 -10.01 7.55 32.34
CA ALA A 519 -9.31 7.86 33.58
C ALA A 519 -10.26 7.91 34.79
N ALA A 520 -11.43 8.52 34.62
CA ALA A 520 -12.50 8.50 35.62
C ALA A 520 -13.03 7.08 35.87
N ALA A 521 -13.21 6.28 34.81
CA ALA A 521 -13.65 4.89 34.92
C ALA A 521 -12.67 4.01 35.71
N VAL A 522 -11.35 4.15 35.49
CA VAL A 522 -10.32 3.47 36.29
C VAL A 522 -10.45 3.86 37.76
N THR A 523 -10.48 5.16 38.05
CA THR A 523 -10.58 5.68 39.43
C THR A 523 -11.80 5.13 40.17
N LEU A 524 -12.96 5.07 39.51
CA LEU A 524 -14.19 4.52 40.06
C LEU A 524 -14.13 2.98 40.22
N ALA A 525 -13.46 2.27 39.31
CA ALA A 525 -13.30 0.82 39.41
C ALA A 525 -12.32 0.40 40.53
N GLU A 526 -11.28 1.19 40.80
CA GLU A 526 -10.36 0.96 41.94
C GLU A 526 -11.08 1.13 43.28
N GLU A 527 -11.87 2.19 43.43
CA GLU A 527 -12.70 2.39 44.63
C GLU A 527 -13.77 1.30 44.77
N SER A 528 -14.41 0.90 43.67
CA SER A 528 -15.36 -0.23 43.64
C SER A 528 -14.72 -1.53 44.14
N LEU A 529 -13.53 -1.87 43.64
CA LEU A 529 -12.77 -3.04 44.08
C LEU A 529 -12.36 -2.94 45.56
N ARG A 530 -11.93 -1.76 46.02
CA ARG A 530 -11.59 -1.51 47.43
C ARG A 530 -12.80 -1.76 48.33
N LEU A 531 -13.98 -1.24 47.96
CA LEU A 531 -15.23 -1.43 48.70
C LEU A 531 -15.72 -2.89 48.65
N ALA A 532 -15.60 -3.57 47.51
CA ALA A 532 -15.94 -4.99 47.37
C ALA A 532 -15.07 -5.87 48.29
N ARG A 533 -13.74 -5.68 48.26
CA ARG A 533 -12.79 -6.38 49.15
C ARG A 533 -13.09 -6.11 50.63
N LEU A 534 -13.38 -4.87 51.02
CA LEU A 534 -13.75 -4.54 52.41
C LEU A 534 -15.06 -5.21 52.84
N ARG A 535 -16.08 -5.25 51.97
CA ARG A 535 -17.36 -5.92 52.27
C ARG A 535 -17.20 -7.43 52.39
N PHE A 536 -16.41 -8.05 51.52
CA PHE A 536 -16.11 -9.49 51.58
C PHE A 536 -15.36 -9.85 52.86
N ASN A 537 -14.29 -9.12 53.21
CA ASN A 537 -13.51 -9.32 54.44
C ASN A 537 -14.34 -9.09 55.72
N ALA A 538 -15.43 -8.34 55.64
CA ALA A 538 -16.39 -8.13 56.73
C ALA A 538 -17.58 -9.11 56.72
N GLY A 539 -17.62 -10.08 55.80
CA GLY A 539 -18.71 -11.06 55.68
C GLY A 539 -20.04 -10.52 55.14
N VAL A 540 -20.05 -9.31 54.54
CA VAL A 540 -21.24 -8.60 54.03
C VAL A 540 -21.18 -8.34 52.51
N GLY A 541 -20.33 -9.09 51.82
CA GLY A 541 -20.19 -9.16 50.36
C GLY A 541 -19.76 -10.56 49.95
N THR A 542 -19.96 -10.91 48.68
CA THR A 542 -19.67 -12.24 48.13
C THR A 542 -18.34 -12.24 47.37
N GLN A 543 -17.76 -13.43 47.17
CA GLN A 543 -16.60 -13.61 46.27
C GLN A 543 -16.93 -13.13 44.84
N THR A 544 -18.20 -13.22 44.43
CA THR A 544 -18.69 -12.77 43.12
C THR A 544 -18.60 -11.25 42.97
N ASP A 545 -18.86 -10.48 44.04
CA ASP A 545 -18.72 -9.02 44.02
C ASP A 545 -17.25 -8.60 43.84
N VAL A 546 -16.33 -9.32 44.51
CA VAL A 546 -14.88 -9.08 44.40
C VAL A 546 -14.39 -9.42 42.99
N ILE A 547 -14.71 -10.60 42.46
CA ILE A 547 -14.32 -11.01 41.10
C ILE A 547 -14.87 -10.01 40.06
N SER A 548 -16.15 -9.65 40.16
CA SER A 548 -16.77 -8.70 39.22
C SER A 548 -16.08 -7.33 39.24
N ALA A 549 -15.65 -6.86 40.42
CA ALA A 549 -14.88 -5.62 40.54
C ALA A 549 -13.44 -5.75 40.03
N GLN A 550 -12.79 -6.91 40.17
CA GLN A 550 -11.47 -7.20 39.57
C GLN A 550 -11.55 -7.18 38.04
N THR A 551 -12.52 -7.90 37.44
CA THR A 551 -12.75 -7.90 35.98
C THR A 551 -13.11 -6.51 35.48
N GLY A 552 -13.93 -5.75 36.23
CA GLY A 552 -14.28 -4.36 35.92
C GLY A 552 -13.07 -3.42 35.93
N LEU A 553 -12.19 -3.53 36.92
CA LEU A 553 -10.96 -2.74 36.98
C LEU A 553 -9.99 -3.08 35.86
N ASN A 554 -9.77 -4.36 35.56
CA ASN A 554 -8.87 -4.76 34.49
C ASN A 554 -9.40 -4.31 33.12
N THR A 555 -10.72 -4.35 32.91
CA THR A 555 -11.39 -3.77 31.74
C THR A 555 -11.20 -2.25 31.67
N ALA A 556 -11.39 -1.53 32.77
CA ALA A 556 -11.20 -0.08 32.82
C ALA A 556 -9.74 0.34 32.53
N ARG A 557 -8.76 -0.39 33.08
CA ARG A 557 -7.33 -0.15 32.84
C ARG A 557 -6.94 -0.42 31.38
N GLY A 558 -7.43 -1.50 30.78
CA GLY A 558 -7.26 -1.78 29.35
C GLY A 558 -7.88 -0.68 28.48
N ASN A 559 -9.10 -0.24 28.80
CA ASN A 559 -9.76 0.85 28.06
C ASN A 559 -9.02 2.19 28.19
N TYR A 560 -8.43 2.50 29.35
CA TYR A 560 -7.64 3.73 29.54
C TYR A 560 -6.32 3.69 28.76
N LEU A 561 -5.58 2.58 28.84
CA LEU A 561 -4.38 2.35 28.01
C LEU A 561 -4.71 2.49 26.53
N GLN A 562 -5.79 1.84 26.08
CA GLN A 562 -6.26 1.88 24.71
C GLN A 562 -6.54 3.33 24.29
N ALA A 563 -7.33 4.09 25.07
CA ALA A 563 -7.63 5.50 24.78
C ALA A 563 -6.40 6.41 24.69
N VAL A 564 -5.38 6.21 25.55
CA VAL A 564 -4.11 6.99 25.46
C VAL A 564 -3.35 6.66 24.18
N THR A 565 -3.26 5.39 23.79
CA THR A 565 -2.59 5.02 22.53
C THR A 565 -3.42 5.36 21.29
N ASP A 566 -4.76 5.41 21.39
CA ASP A 566 -5.65 5.91 20.32
C ASP A 566 -5.43 7.41 20.10
N TYR A 567 -5.35 8.22 21.17
CA TYR A 567 -5.03 9.66 21.07
C TYR A 567 -3.67 9.91 20.43
N ASN A 568 -2.64 9.18 20.87
CA ASN A 568 -1.30 9.31 20.29
C ASN A 568 -1.27 8.94 18.79
N ARG A 569 -2.10 7.97 18.36
CA ARG A 569 -2.27 7.60 16.95
C ARG A 569 -3.12 8.61 16.17
N ALA A 570 -4.21 9.12 16.73
CA ALA A 570 -5.04 10.15 16.12
C ALA A 570 -4.28 11.48 15.93
N PHE A 571 -3.46 11.88 16.92
CA PHE A 571 -2.57 13.02 16.81
C PHE A 571 -1.50 12.84 15.71
N ALA A 572 -0.90 11.65 15.60
CA ALA A 572 0.02 11.32 14.51
C ALA A 572 -0.68 11.34 13.14
N GLN A 573 -1.90 10.81 13.04
CA GLN A 573 -2.72 10.84 11.83
C GLN A 573 -3.02 12.29 11.41
N LEU A 574 -3.49 13.13 12.34
CA LEU A 574 -3.79 14.54 12.07
C LEU A 574 -2.55 15.31 11.57
N LYS A 575 -1.37 15.10 12.19
CA LYS A 575 -0.11 15.68 11.70
C LYS A 575 0.22 15.27 10.25
N ARG A 576 -0.04 14.02 9.86
CA ARG A 576 0.15 13.54 8.48
C ARG A 576 -0.89 14.11 7.54
N GLU A 577 -2.17 14.15 7.92
CA GLU A 577 -3.23 14.68 7.04
C GLU A 577 -3.07 16.19 6.77
N VAL A 578 -2.36 16.93 7.64
CA VAL A 578 -2.02 18.35 7.49
C VAL A 578 -0.64 18.56 6.82
N GLY A 579 0.14 17.49 6.60
CA GLY A 579 1.41 17.52 5.87
C GLY A 579 2.54 18.29 6.58
N LEU A 580 2.66 18.13 7.91
CA LEU A 580 3.60 18.93 8.73
C LEU A 580 4.84 18.19 9.24
N GLY A 581 4.91 16.86 9.19
CA GLY A 581 6.06 16.10 9.68
C GLY A 581 6.46 16.42 11.12
N ASP A 582 7.70 16.87 11.32
CA ASP A 582 8.22 17.28 12.64
C ASP A 582 7.97 18.75 12.97
N ALA A 583 7.30 19.53 12.11
CA ALA A 583 7.02 20.94 12.38
C ALA A 583 6.17 21.09 13.65
N VAL A 584 6.78 21.60 14.71
CA VAL A 584 6.10 21.91 15.97
C VAL A 584 5.24 23.15 15.76
N ILE A 585 3.91 22.96 15.75
CA ILE A 585 2.97 24.06 15.88
C ILE A 585 3.09 24.61 17.31
N ALA A 586 3.90 25.64 17.48
CA ALA A 586 3.64 26.62 18.51
C ALA A 586 2.54 27.57 17.98
N PRO A 587 1.52 27.93 18.77
CA PRO A 587 0.60 28.99 18.37
C PRO A 587 1.38 30.30 18.16
N ALA A 588 0.92 31.13 17.21
CA ALA A 588 1.46 32.46 17.05
C ALA A 588 1.26 33.26 18.35
N ALA A 589 2.34 33.84 18.87
CA ALA A 589 2.25 34.66 20.09
C ALA A 589 1.35 35.89 19.84
N PRO A 590 0.51 36.27 20.83
CA PRO A 590 -0.51 37.32 20.68
C PRO A 590 0.04 38.76 20.64
#